data_AF-A0A850BNE3-F1
#
_entry.id   AF-A0A850BNE3-F1
#
_cell.length_a   1.000
_cell.length_b   1.000
_cell.length_c   1.000
_cell.angle_alpha   90.00
_cell.angle_beta   90.00
_cell.angle_gamma   90.00
#
_symmetry.space_group_name_H-M   'P 1'
#
loop_
_entity.id
_entity.type
_entity.pdbx_description
1 polymer ?
#
loop_
_entity_poly.entity_id
_entity_poly.type
_entity_poly.pdbx_seq_one_letter_code
_entity_poly.pdbx_strand_id
1 'polypeptide(L)'
;MARTAQNAGQLARIGVYNTAEGRALLLSHFERIAADPSNITRTFSNKYGTYVTRESLFAGPGGFVKFESTWEVLKNGVNRLTTVIPFGGP
;
A
#
# COMPACT_ATOMS: atom_id res chain seq x y z
N MET A 1 -1.34 -13.28 14.00
CA MET A 1 -2.79 -13.16 13.76
C MET A 1 -3.32 -11.73 13.96
N ALA A 2 -2.87 -10.95 14.95
CA ALA A 2 -3.43 -9.62 15.25
C ALA A 2 -3.36 -8.60 14.09
N ARG A 3 -2.24 -8.50 13.37
CA ARG A 3 -2.07 -7.52 12.28
C ARG A 3 -2.93 -7.82 11.05
N THR A 4 -3.13 -9.09 10.70
CA THR A 4 -3.99 -9.50 9.58
C THR A 4 -5.45 -9.15 9.82
N ALA A 5 -5.96 -9.44 11.02
CA ALA A 5 -7.33 -9.09 11.41
C ALA A 5 -7.52 -7.56 11.49
N GLN A 6 -6.53 -6.84 12.01
CA GLN A 6 -6.55 -5.37 12.04
C GLN A 6 -6.59 -4.77 10.63
N ASN A 7 -5.75 -5.27 9.71
CA ASN A 7 -5.74 -4.79 8.32
C ASN A 7 -7.08 -5.06 7.62
N ALA A 8 -7.62 -6.27 7.77
CA ALA A 8 -8.91 -6.64 7.19
C ALA A 8 -10.05 -5.76 7.74
N GLY A 9 -10.05 -5.50 9.05
CA GLY A 9 -11.04 -4.62 9.68
C GLY A 9 -10.96 -3.18 9.18
N GLN A 10 -9.75 -2.64 8.97
CA GLN A 10 -9.59 -1.28 8.44
C GLN A 10 -10.12 -1.15 7.00
N LEU A 11 -9.88 -2.14 6.15
CA LEU A 11 -10.37 -2.13 4.76
C LEU A 11 -11.90 -2.34 4.69
N ALA A 12 -12.42 -3.25 5.52
CA ALA A 12 -13.86 -3.50 5.59
C ALA A 12 -14.65 -2.24 6.01
N ARG A 13 -14.09 -1.40 6.89
CA ARG A 13 -14.71 -0.12 7.30
C ARG A 13 -14.91 0.86 6.15
N ILE A 14 -14.01 0.85 5.16
CA ILE A 14 -14.13 1.70 3.97
C ILE A 14 -14.78 0.98 2.79
N GLY A 15 -15.47 -0.15 3.03
CA GLY A 15 -16.19 -0.89 2.01
C GLY A 15 -15.30 -1.71 1.07
N VAL A 16 -14.06 -2.00 1.47
CA VAL A 16 -13.13 -2.84 0.68
C VAL A 16 -13.01 -4.21 1.32
N TYR A 17 -13.63 -5.19 0.68
CA TYR A 17 -13.69 -6.58 1.12
C TYR A 17 -12.75 -7.47 0.29
N ASN A 18 -12.54 -8.71 0.74
CA ASN A 18 -11.77 -9.71 0.00
C ASN A 18 -12.59 -10.31 -1.16
N THR A 19 -12.96 -9.47 -2.14
CA THR A 19 -13.64 -9.84 -3.39
C THR A 19 -12.76 -9.47 -4.60
N ALA A 20 -13.18 -9.85 -5.80
CA ALA A 20 -12.46 -9.48 -7.03
C ALA A 20 -12.41 -7.95 -7.20
N GLU A 21 -13.51 -7.27 -6.90
CA GLU A 21 -13.65 -5.82 -7.01
C GLU A 21 -12.77 -5.11 -5.99
N GLY A 22 -12.78 -5.57 -4.72
CA GLY A 22 -11.92 -5.01 -3.68
C GLY A 22 -10.41 -5.16 -3.99
N ARG A 23 -10.02 -6.30 -4.58
CA ARG A 23 -8.65 -6.52 -5.05
C ARG A 23 -8.31 -5.63 -6.23
N ALA A 24 -9.23 -5.43 -7.18
CA ALA A 24 -9.02 -4.55 -8.33
C ALA A 24 -8.81 -3.08 -7.89
N LEU A 25 -9.57 -2.60 -6.89
CA LEU A 25 -9.38 -1.26 -6.31
C LEU A 25 -7.99 -1.08 -5.72
N LEU A 26 -7.52 -2.06 -4.93
CA LEU A 26 -6.18 -2.04 -4.34
C LEU A 26 -5.08 -2.09 -5.41
N LEU A 27 -5.22 -2.97 -6.41
CA LEU A 27 -4.25 -3.08 -7.51
C LEU A 27 -4.12 -1.77 -8.27
N SER A 28 -5.25 -1.18 -8.68
CA SER A 28 -5.29 0.08 -9.42
C SER A 28 -4.64 1.22 -8.61
N HIS A 29 -4.90 1.26 -7.30
CA HIS A 29 -4.27 2.23 -6.39
C HIS A 29 -2.74 2.03 -6.33
N PHE A 30 -2.29 0.80 -6.11
CA PHE A 30 -0.87 0.51 -5.94
C PHE A 30 -0.06 0.72 -7.22
N GLU A 31 -0.62 0.41 -8.38
CA GLU A 31 -0.04 0.71 -9.69
C GLU A 31 0.16 2.23 -9.87
N ARG A 32 -0.87 3.03 -9.55
CA ARG A 32 -0.80 4.49 -9.64
C ARG A 32 0.28 5.06 -8.73
N ILE A 33 0.33 4.67 -7.46
CA ILE A 33 1.29 5.27 -6.51
C ILE A 33 2.72 4.81 -6.78
N ALA A 34 2.91 3.62 -7.37
CA ALA A 34 4.23 3.13 -7.75
C ALA A 34 4.86 3.96 -8.89
N ALA A 35 4.03 4.55 -9.77
CA ALA A 35 4.44 5.40 -10.88
C ALA A 35 4.68 6.87 -10.48
N ASP A 36 4.23 7.30 -9.31
CA ASP A 36 4.33 8.69 -8.85
C ASP A 36 5.47 8.86 -7.84
N PRO A 37 6.62 9.47 -8.20
CA PRO A 37 7.74 9.65 -7.27
C PRO A 37 7.48 10.67 -6.15
N SER A 38 6.46 11.53 -6.25
CA SER A 38 6.20 12.59 -5.27
C SER A 38 5.73 12.06 -3.91
N ASN A 39 5.28 10.81 -3.87
CA ASN A 39 4.78 10.15 -2.67
C ASN A 39 5.85 9.33 -1.92
N ILE A 40 7.11 9.34 -2.39
CA ILE A 40 8.24 8.70 -1.71
C ILE A 40 8.58 9.50 -0.46
N THR A 41 8.44 8.87 0.71
CA THR A 41 8.78 9.49 2.00
C THR A 41 10.16 9.06 2.50
N ARG A 42 10.67 7.92 2.03
CA ARG A 42 11.99 7.41 2.42
C ARG A 42 12.58 6.50 1.36
N THR A 43 13.89 6.58 1.16
CA THR A 43 14.68 5.60 0.40
C THR A 43 15.75 5.03 1.32
N PHE A 44 15.96 3.71 1.29
CA PHE A 44 17.00 3.06 2.07
C PHE A 44 17.55 1.82 1.36
N SER A 45 18.83 1.55 1.56
CA SER A 45 19.52 0.37 1.02
C SER A 45 20.10 -0.46 2.15
N ASN A 46 20.07 -1.78 2.00
CA ASN A 46 20.76 -2.72 2.87
C ASN A 46 21.46 -3.80 2.01
N LYS A 47 22.07 -4.80 2.66
CA LYS A 47 22.78 -5.88 1.96
C LYS A 47 21.91 -6.76 1.04
N TYR A 48 20.58 -6.63 1.12
CA TYR A 48 19.62 -7.42 0.34
C TYR A 48 19.02 -6.63 -0.84
N GLY A 49 19.06 -5.30 -0.82
CA GLY A 49 18.52 -4.49 -1.90
C GLY A 49 18.28 -3.03 -1.53
N THR A 50 17.71 -2.30 -2.47
CA THR A 50 17.22 -0.92 -2.30
C THR A 50 15.72 -0.93 -2.16
N TYR A 51 15.22 -0.13 -1.23
CA TYR A 51 13.81 -0.04 -0.89
C TYR A 51 13.36 1.42 -0.85
N VAL A 52 12.09 1.63 -1.19
CA VAL A 52 11.42 2.92 -1.05
C VAL A 52 10.14 2.74 -0.22
N THR A 53 9.92 3.66 0.71
CA THR A 53 8.66 3.80 1.43
C THR A 53 7.85 4.90 0.78
N ARG A 54 6.56 4.62 0.56
CA ARG A 54 5.59 5.54 -0.04
C ARG A 54 4.39 5.69 0.87
N GLU A 55 3.91 6.93 0.99
CA GLU A 55 2.64 7.22 1.66
C GLU A 55 1.56 7.54 0.64
N SER A 56 0.34 7.06 0.86
CA SER A 56 -0.77 7.35 -0.04
C SER A 56 -2.10 7.37 0.68
N LEU A 57 -3.05 8.15 0.16
CA LEU A 57 -4.44 8.12 0.61
C LEU A 57 -5.24 7.25 -0.36
N PHE A 58 -5.83 6.17 0.15
CA PHE A 58 -6.69 5.27 -0.62
C PHE A 58 -8.16 5.57 -0.34
N ALA A 59 -8.94 5.71 -1.42
CA ALA A 59 -10.37 5.93 -1.36
C ALA A 59 -11.11 4.61 -1.59
N GLY A 60 -11.83 4.15 -0.57
CA GLY A 60 -12.80 3.06 -0.67
C GLY A 60 -14.22 3.60 -0.79
N PRO A 61 -15.21 2.76 -1.14
CA PRO A 61 -16.62 3.16 -1.23
C PRO A 61 -17.18 3.83 0.03
N GLY A 62 -16.66 3.47 1.21
CA GLY A 62 -17.12 3.96 2.51
C GLY A 62 -16.21 4.97 3.21
N GLY A 63 -15.11 5.41 2.58
CA GLY A 63 -14.20 6.38 3.20
C GLY A 63 -12.75 6.24 2.74
N PHE A 64 -11.84 6.79 3.53
CA PHE A 64 -10.42 6.83 3.19
C PHE A 64 -9.55 6.14 4.23
N VAL A 65 -8.45 5.56 3.79
CA VAL A 65 -7.39 5.01 4.65
C VAL A 65 -6.04 5.48 4.14
N LYS A 66 -5.12 5.83 5.03
CA LYS A 66 -3.73 6.09 4.66
C LYS A 66 -2.99 4.76 4.57
N PHE A 67 -2.21 4.56 3.51
CA PHE A 67 -1.24 3.48 3.43
C PHE A 67 0.17 4.01 3.55
N GLU A 68 0.96 3.39 4.41
CA GLU A 68 2.41 3.34 4.25
C GLU A 68 2.76 2.01 3.58
N SER A 69 3.49 2.09 2.46
CA SER A 69 3.85 0.92 1.66
C SER A 69 5.36 0.91 1.42
N THR A 70 5.97 -0.26 1.56
CA THR A 70 7.39 -0.48 1.28
C THR A 70 7.53 -1.29 0.01
N TRP A 71 8.43 -0.84 -0.86
CA TRP A 71 8.68 -1.41 -2.17
C TRP A 71 10.16 -1.70 -2.31
N GLU A 72 10.50 -2.83 -2.89
CA GLU A 72 11.85 -3.13 -3.33
C GLU A 72 12.05 -2.63 -4.76
N VAL A 73 13.15 -1.92 -4.99
CA VAL A 73 13.56 -1.45 -6.32
C VAL A 73 14.39 -2.56 -6.96
N LEU A 74 13.83 -3.22 -7.98
CA LEU A 74 14.51 -4.27 -8.72
C LEU A 74 15.53 -3.68 -9.71
N LYS A 75 16.50 -4.51 -10.12
CA LYS A 75 17.61 -4.09 -11.02
C LYS A 75 17.14 -3.53 -12.37
N ASN A 76 15.92 -3.87 -12.80
CA ASN A 76 15.29 -3.37 -14.04
C ASN A 76 14.43 -2.11 -13.82
N GLY A 77 14.48 -1.49 -12.64
CA GLY A 77 13.69 -0.30 -12.30
C GLY A 77 12.24 -0.60 -11.90
N VAL A 78 11.83 -1.88 -11.85
CA VAL A 78 10.49 -2.28 -11.40
C VAL A 78 10.41 -2.24 -9.87
N ASN A 79 9.31 -1.71 -9.34
CA ASN A 79 9.05 -1.69 -7.90
C ASN A 79 8.19 -2.90 -7.51
N ARG A 80 8.70 -3.76 -6.61
CA ARG A 80 7.95 -4.88 -6.04
C ARG A 80 7.41 -4.50 -4.65
N LEU A 81 6.10 -4.49 -4.48
CA LEU A 81 5.47 -4.25 -3.19
C LEU A 81 5.83 -5.36 -2.19
N THR A 82 6.33 -5.00 -1.01
CA THR A 82 6.73 -5.98 0.02
C THR A 82 5.84 -5.93 1.26
N THR A 83 5.47 -4.73 1.72
CA THR A 83 4.68 -4.55 2.94
C THR A 83 3.72 -3.37 2.77
N VAL A 84 2.52 -3.49 3.33
CA VAL A 84 1.53 -2.41 3.44
C VAL A 84 1.05 -2.32 4.88
N ILE A 85 1.00 -1.10 5.40
CA ILE A 85 0.45 -0.78 6.72
C ILE A 85 -0.69 0.23 6.51
N PRO A 86 -1.96 -0.19 6.70
CA PRO A 86 -3.07 0.73 6.75
C PRO A 86 -3.10 1.49 8.09
N PHE A 87 -3.30 2.79 8.00
CA PHE A 87 -3.59 3.69 9.10
C PHE A 87 -5.01 4.22 8.90
N GLY A 88 -5.93 3.76 9.74
CA GLY A 88 -7.30 4.24 9.79
C GLY A 88 -7.34 5.67 10.28
N GLY A 89 -8.14 6.50 9.61
CA GLY A 89 -8.71 7.68 10.25
C GLY A 89 -9.85 7.25 11.19
N PRO A 90 -10.06 7.95 12.34
CA PRO A 90 -11.24 7.75 13.17
C PRO A 90 -12.54 7.93 12.38
#